data_AF-A0A2W5FIK4-F1
#
_entry.id   AF-A0A2W5FIK4-F1
#
_cell.length_a   1.000
_cell.length_b   1.000
_cell.length_c   1.000
_cell.angle_alpha   90.00
_cell.angle_beta   90.00
_cell.angle_gamma   90.00
#
_symmetry.space_group_name_H-M   'P 1'
#
loop_
_entity.id
_entity.type
_entity.pdbx_description
1 polymer ?
#
loop_
_entity_poly.entity_id
_entity_poly.type
_entity_poly.pdbx_seq_one_letter_code
_entity_poly.pdbx_strand_id
1 'polypeptide(L)'
;MTRQKTEFSQKLRTEMTPPEQKLWLALRHDQLGLRCRRQHAIGPYIADFYFPSIKLVVELDGETHVSDEQKSYDEARTKYFESNGIRTLRFWNNEVLTNIEGVVETLSLSLNPSPSQVREREALWRDDFPSMSSMMNGKPLVYLDTGASAQKPQIVIDAMTKAMSEQYANIHRGLYKFSAQKTQEFEAVRHKVADFLGVEDENCIVFTRNATESVNLVAQAYGRKFLKAGDEIILSEMEHHANMVPWAMLRDQIGVVIKYISVLEDGSLDMESYKNLLSDKTKFVSVTHISNALGTINDVAAISKIARDYNPDIKIMFDGSQAVVHAAVDLKSFDPDFYVFTGHKLYGPTGVGVLYGRYELLEAMDPYQGGGDMIETVALDEVTYKSAPAKFEAGTPAIAEVIALGAAIDYVSSIGMENIAAHEQELLRYATEELQKFDGLHIFGTVASKAAIISFTMNEAHPSDIAMVLDQMGIAVRTGHHCCMPLMAKFKVDATVRVSFGLYNTKEDIERLVEALQKVKSLFA
;
A
#
# COMPACT_ATOMS: atom_id res chain seq x y z
N MET A 1 -40.05 0.10 27.04
CA MET A 1 -39.57 1.48 27.27
C MET A 1 -40.52 2.15 28.27
N THR A 2 -40.05 2.67 29.40
CA THR A 2 -40.91 3.30 30.41
C THR A 2 -41.31 4.71 29.97
N ARG A 3 -42.60 5.04 30.08
CA ARG A 3 -43.21 6.32 29.66
C ARG A 3 -42.46 7.57 30.16
N GLN A 4 -41.91 7.51 31.37
CA GLN A 4 -41.08 8.57 31.98
C GLN A 4 -39.79 8.91 31.21
N LYS A 5 -39.12 7.94 30.58
CA LYS A 5 -37.86 8.21 29.85
C LYS A 5 -38.10 8.86 28.50
N THR A 6 -39.23 8.55 27.86
CA THR A 6 -39.64 9.23 26.63
C THR A 6 -39.95 10.69 26.91
N GLU A 7 -40.65 10.99 28.01
CA GLU A 7 -40.92 12.37 28.47
C GLU A 7 -39.62 13.12 28.84
N PHE A 8 -38.67 12.47 29.51
CA PHE A 8 -37.36 13.07 29.83
C PHE A 8 -36.52 13.37 28.58
N SER A 9 -36.49 12.46 27.59
CA SER A 9 -35.80 12.69 26.31
C SER A 9 -36.41 13.83 25.50
N GLN A 10 -37.72 14.08 25.63
CA GLN A 10 -38.39 15.20 24.97
C GLN A 10 -38.00 16.54 25.59
N LYS A 11 -37.81 16.59 26.92
CA LYS A 11 -37.32 17.77 27.63
C LYS A 11 -35.86 18.11 27.27
N LEU A 12 -34.99 17.10 27.18
CA LEU A 12 -33.58 17.32 26.79
C LEU A 12 -33.44 17.89 25.37
N ARG A 13 -34.36 17.58 24.45
CA ARG A 13 -34.35 18.15 23.09
C ARG A 13 -34.63 19.66 23.05
N THR A 14 -35.27 20.20 24.09
CA THR A 14 -35.54 21.64 24.23
C THR A 14 -34.46 22.38 25.02
N GLU A 15 -33.54 21.66 25.67
CA GLU A 15 -32.53 22.19 26.59
C GLU A 15 -31.08 21.79 26.17
N MET A 16 -30.83 21.55 24.86
CA MET A 16 -29.51 21.16 24.35
C MET A 16 -28.43 22.20 24.67
N THR A 17 -27.24 21.72 25.00
CA THR A 17 -26.05 22.58 25.23
C THR A 17 -25.56 23.24 23.92
N PRO A 18 -24.77 24.33 23.98
CA PRO A 18 -24.26 24.99 22.76
C PRO A 18 -23.45 24.05 21.82
N PRO A 19 -22.58 23.14 22.32
CA PRO A 19 -21.94 22.11 21.48
C PRO A 19 -22.96 21.18 20.80
N GLU A 20 -23.95 20.66 21.54
CA GLU A 20 -25.01 19.80 20.98
C GLU A 20 -25.82 20.52 19.91
N GLN A 21 -26.16 21.79 20.13
CA GLN A 21 -26.87 22.59 19.13
C GLN A 21 -26.04 22.75 17.86
N LYS A 22 -24.75 23.05 18.00
CA LYS A 22 -23.83 23.23 16.86
C LYS A 22 -23.67 21.93 16.06
N LEU A 23 -23.46 20.81 16.74
CA LEU A 23 -23.38 19.50 16.07
C LEU A 23 -24.72 19.10 15.45
N TRP A 24 -25.85 19.31 16.14
CA TRP A 24 -27.16 19.04 15.56
C TRP A 24 -27.43 19.84 14.28
N LEU A 25 -27.02 21.11 14.22
CA LEU A 25 -27.16 21.93 13.02
C LEU A 25 -26.36 21.40 11.83
N ALA A 26 -25.20 20.78 12.09
CA ALA A 26 -24.34 20.15 11.08
C ALA A 26 -24.79 18.73 10.68
N LEU A 27 -25.68 18.10 11.47
CA LEU A 27 -26.15 16.72 11.23
C LEU A 27 -27.62 16.64 10.79
N ARG A 28 -28.43 17.68 11.03
CA ARG A 28 -29.86 17.70 10.67
C ARG A 28 -30.06 17.69 9.15
N HIS A 29 -31.25 17.27 8.71
CA HIS A 29 -31.62 17.16 7.29
C HIS A 29 -30.81 16.13 6.48
N ASP A 30 -30.33 15.08 7.13
CA ASP A 30 -29.59 13.99 6.49
C ASP A 30 -28.35 14.49 5.70
N GLN A 31 -27.68 15.53 6.20
CA GLN A 31 -26.49 16.13 5.57
C GLN A 31 -25.33 15.13 5.39
N LEU A 32 -25.29 14.06 6.19
CA LEU A 32 -24.36 12.93 6.06
C LEU A 32 -24.96 11.70 5.37
N GLY A 33 -26.09 11.86 4.67
CA GLY A 33 -26.79 10.76 4.00
C GLY A 33 -27.44 9.73 4.92
N LEU A 34 -27.32 9.89 6.25
CA LEU A 34 -27.88 9.00 7.26
C LEU A 34 -28.77 9.76 8.24
N ARG A 35 -29.86 9.11 8.64
CA ARG A 35 -30.83 9.67 9.59
C ARG A 35 -30.26 9.71 11.00
N CYS A 36 -29.95 10.92 11.47
CA CYS A 36 -29.51 11.17 12.84
C CYS A 36 -30.70 11.44 13.78
N ARG A 37 -30.65 10.91 15.01
CA ARG A 37 -31.60 11.20 16.10
C ARG A 37 -30.85 11.81 17.27
N ARG A 38 -31.23 13.01 17.70
CA ARG A 38 -30.71 13.64 18.93
C ARG A 38 -31.46 13.18 20.19
N GLN A 39 -30.76 13.10 21.31
CA GLN A 39 -31.27 12.77 22.63
C GLN A 39 -32.19 11.53 22.54
N HIS A 40 -31.61 10.43 22.08
CA HIS A 40 -32.33 9.20 21.75
C HIS A 40 -32.17 8.17 22.85
N ALA A 41 -33.30 7.69 23.39
CA ALA A 41 -33.28 6.64 24.40
C ALA A 41 -32.99 5.27 23.76
N ILE A 42 -31.96 4.59 24.26
CA ILE A 42 -31.54 3.25 23.85
C ILE A 42 -31.46 2.40 25.12
N GLY A 43 -32.46 1.53 25.31
CA GLY A 43 -32.57 0.74 26.53
C GLY A 43 -32.71 1.61 27.78
N PRO A 44 -31.86 1.45 28.81
CA PRO A 44 -31.88 2.29 30.00
C PRO A 44 -31.12 3.61 29.84
N TYR A 45 -30.40 3.85 28.74
CA TYR A 45 -29.57 5.04 28.53
C TYR A 45 -30.15 5.99 27.49
N ILE A 46 -29.67 7.24 27.48
CA ILE A 46 -29.97 8.25 26.47
C ILE A 46 -28.66 8.65 25.82
N ALA A 47 -28.59 8.61 24.50
CA ALA A 47 -27.45 9.03 23.70
C ALA A 47 -27.68 10.45 23.16
N ASP A 48 -26.63 11.28 23.12
CA ASP A 48 -26.71 12.65 22.61
C ASP A 48 -27.10 12.66 21.12
N PHE A 49 -26.44 11.81 20.32
CA PHE A 49 -26.82 11.54 18.94
C PHE A 49 -26.73 10.06 18.62
N TYR A 50 -27.67 9.59 17.80
CA TYR A 50 -27.74 8.19 17.39
C TYR A 50 -28.10 8.06 15.91
N PHE A 51 -27.33 7.23 15.20
CA PHE A 51 -27.52 6.85 13.81
C PHE A 51 -28.00 5.40 13.74
N PRO A 52 -29.32 5.16 13.63
CA PRO A 52 -29.88 3.81 13.74
C PRO A 52 -29.44 2.86 12.63
N SER A 53 -29.20 3.38 11.42
CA SER A 53 -28.86 2.60 10.22
C SER A 53 -27.50 1.90 10.33
N ILE A 54 -26.57 2.47 11.10
CA ILE A 54 -25.20 1.98 11.25
C ILE A 54 -24.84 1.64 12.70
N LYS A 55 -25.84 1.66 13.59
CA LYS A 55 -25.71 1.43 15.03
C LYS A 55 -24.54 2.23 15.64
N LEU A 56 -24.56 3.55 15.43
CA LEU A 56 -23.52 4.45 15.95
C LEU A 56 -24.14 5.48 16.90
N VAL A 57 -23.55 5.60 18.08
CA VAL A 57 -23.82 6.65 19.08
C VAL A 57 -22.67 7.67 19.04
N VAL A 58 -23.01 8.95 19.13
CA VAL A 58 -22.04 10.05 19.27
C VAL A 58 -22.38 10.80 20.55
N GLU A 59 -21.40 10.94 21.44
CA GLU A 59 -21.54 11.59 22.74
C GLU A 59 -20.63 12.82 22.82
N LEU A 60 -21.10 13.87 23.51
CA LEU A 60 -20.35 15.10 23.72
C LEU A 60 -19.91 15.24 25.17
N ASP A 61 -18.59 15.16 25.40
CA ASP A 61 -18.01 15.18 26.74
C ASP A 61 -17.60 16.61 27.14
N GLY A 62 -17.97 17.03 28.35
CA GLY A 62 -17.54 18.30 28.95
C GLY A 62 -16.36 18.12 29.91
N GLU A 63 -15.54 19.16 30.09
CA GLU A 63 -14.52 19.16 31.15
C GLU A 63 -15.21 19.23 32.52
N THR A 64 -15.14 18.17 33.32
CA THR A 64 -15.32 18.28 34.78
C THR A 64 -14.80 17.07 35.55
N HIS A 65 -14.33 17.33 36.78
CA HIS A 65 -13.90 16.33 37.76
C HIS A 65 -14.92 15.20 37.93
N VAL A 66 -14.53 13.99 37.52
CA VAL A 66 -15.42 12.82 37.51
C VAL A 66 -15.39 12.14 38.88
N SER A 67 -16.55 12.03 39.54
CA SER A 67 -16.72 11.18 40.72
C SER A 67 -16.69 9.69 40.33
N ASP A 68 -16.31 8.80 41.25
CA ASP A 68 -16.24 7.35 40.97
C ASP A 68 -17.59 6.75 40.55
N GLU A 69 -18.70 7.33 41.02
CA GLU A 69 -20.07 6.96 40.63
C GLU A 69 -20.36 7.26 39.15
N GLN A 70 -19.87 8.39 38.64
CA GLN A 70 -20.06 8.78 37.24
C GLN A 70 -19.24 7.90 36.30
N LYS A 71 -18.00 7.55 36.66
CA LYS A 71 -17.18 6.59 35.91
C LYS A 71 -17.86 5.23 35.81
N SER A 72 -18.36 4.71 36.92
CA SER A 72 -19.06 3.42 36.94
C SER A 72 -20.33 3.45 36.08
N TYR A 73 -21.05 4.58 36.04
CA TYR A 73 -22.22 4.75 35.18
C TYR A 73 -21.86 4.74 33.69
N ASP A 74 -20.81 5.47 33.29
CA ASP A 74 -20.38 5.59 31.90
C ASP A 74 -19.75 4.29 31.36
N GLU A 75 -19.06 3.54 32.21
CA GLU A 75 -18.56 2.19 31.89
C GLU A 75 -19.72 1.21 31.67
N ALA A 76 -20.73 1.21 32.54
CA ALA A 76 -21.91 0.36 32.40
C ALA A 76 -22.71 0.69 31.13
N ARG A 77 -22.82 1.99 30.81
CA ARG A 77 -23.44 2.51 29.59
C ARG A 77 -22.70 2.06 28.33
N THR A 78 -21.38 2.19 28.32
CA THR A 78 -20.54 1.80 27.18
C THR A 78 -20.65 0.29 26.92
N LYS A 79 -20.54 -0.55 27.97
CA LYS A 79 -20.77 -2.00 27.88
C LYS A 79 -22.16 -2.36 27.38
N TYR A 80 -23.18 -1.59 27.76
CA TYR A 80 -24.54 -1.80 27.26
C TYR A 80 -24.65 -1.53 25.76
N PHE A 81 -24.03 -0.45 25.25
CA PHE A 81 -24.03 -0.18 23.81
C PHE A 81 -23.26 -1.25 23.02
N GLU A 82 -22.06 -1.60 23.47
CA GLU A 82 -21.23 -2.63 22.82
C GLU A 82 -21.93 -3.99 22.77
N SER A 83 -22.53 -4.43 23.88
CA SER A 83 -23.28 -5.71 23.92
C SER A 83 -24.53 -5.73 23.02
N ASN A 84 -25.02 -4.56 22.58
CA ASN A 84 -26.10 -4.43 21.60
C ASN A 84 -25.59 -4.19 20.17
N GLY A 85 -24.26 -4.29 19.95
CA GLY A 85 -23.60 -4.05 18.67
C GLY A 85 -23.66 -2.59 18.22
N ILE A 86 -23.68 -1.66 19.17
CA ILE A 86 -23.70 -0.22 18.94
C ILE A 86 -22.30 0.33 19.22
N ARG A 87 -21.70 0.99 18.21
CA ARG A 87 -20.41 1.68 18.34
C ARG A 87 -20.61 3.05 18.99
N THR A 88 -19.61 3.56 19.70
CA THR A 88 -19.64 4.87 20.35
C THR A 88 -18.45 5.72 19.91
N LEU A 89 -18.71 6.94 19.45
CA LEU A 89 -17.71 7.99 19.24
C LEU A 89 -17.94 9.11 20.24
N ARG A 90 -16.85 9.71 20.71
CA ARG A 90 -16.89 10.79 21.71
C ARG A 90 -16.11 11.98 21.17
N PHE A 91 -16.68 13.17 21.30
CA PHE A 91 -16.00 14.42 20.98
C PHE A 91 -16.01 15.35 22.17
N TRP A 92 -14.93 16.11 22.33
CA TRP A 92 -14.88 17.12 23.37
C TRP A 92 -15.75 18.31 22.99
N ASN A 93 -16.44 18.90 23.97
CA ASN A 93 -17.24 20.09 23.76
C ASN A 93 -16.46 21.23 23.07
N ASN A 94 -15.18 21.43 23.44
CA ASN A 94 -14.35 22.44 22.80
C ASN A 94 -14.03 22.12 21.33
N GLU A 95 -13.86 20.84 21.00
CA GLU A 95 -13.59 20.38 19.63
C GLU A 95 -14.78 20.67 18.71
N VAL A 96 -16.00 20.36 19.17
CA VAL A 96 -17.23 20.69 18.42
C VAL A 96 -17.40 22.21 18.25
N LEU A 97 -17.04 22.98 19.28
CA LEU A 97 -17.15 24.44 19.23
C LEU A 97 -16.11 25.10 18.33
N THR A 98 -14.89 24.55 18.22
CA THR A 98 -13.77 25.20 17.51
C THR A 98 -13.47 24.56 16.15
N ASN A 99 -13.74 23.27 15.95
CA ASN A 99 -13.41 22.51 14.75
C ASN A 99 -14.58 21.58 14.32
N ILE A 100 -15.73 22.18 13.98
CA ILE A 100 -16.91 21.40 13.58
C ILE A 100 -16.68 20.62 12.27
N GLU A 101 -15.86 21.14 11.36
CA GLU A 101 -15.56 20.49 10.08
C GLU A 101 -14.79 19.17 10.28
N GLY A 102 -13.74 19.16 11.11
CA GLY A 102 -13.01 17.93 11.44
C GLY A 102 -13.85 16.90 12.21
N VAL A 103 -14.76 17.35 13.07
CA VAL A 103 -15.74 16.46 13.75
C VAL A 103 -16.67 15.80 12.72
N VAL A 104 -17.17 16.56 11.75
CA VAL A 104 -18.05 16.04 10.69
C VAL A 104 -17.30 15.09 9.75
N GLU A 105 -16.04 15.37 9.43
CA GLU A 105 -15.17 14.49 8.66
C GLU A 105 -14.91 13.16 9.38
N THR A 106 -14.53 13.22 10.66
CA THR A 106 -14.33 12.03 11.51
C THR A 106 -15.60 11.18 11.60
N LEU A 107 -16.75 11.84 11.74
CA LEU A 107 -18.04 11.17 11.68
C LEU A 107 -18.22 10.48 10.33
N SER A 108 -18.09 11.20 9.22
CA SER A 108 -18.23 10.69 7.84
C SER A 108 -17.37 9.44 7.59
N LEU A 109 -16.09 9.47 7.99
CA LEU A 109 -15.17 8.33 7.89
C LEU A 109 -15.66 7.10 8.68
N SER A 110 -16.33 7.32 9.81
CA SER A 110 -16.84 6.27 10.67
C SER A 110 -18.17 5.66 10.22
N LEU A 111 -18.87 6.30 9.28
CA LEU A 111 -20.21 5.90 8.79
C LEU A 111 -20.19 4.74 7.78
N ASN A 112 -19.08 3.99 7.64
CA ASN A 112 -18.76 3.01 6.58
C ASN A 112 -19.95 2.51 5.69
N PRO A 113 -19.83 2.61 4.36
CA PRO A 113 -20.96 2.57 3.43
C PRO A 113 -21.62 1.20 3.28
N SER A 114 -22.88 1.19 2.86
CA SER A 114 -23.57 -0.04 2.43
C SER A 114 -22.92 -0.64 1.16
N PRO A 115 -23.10 -1.94 0.87
CA PRO A 115 -22.61 -2.55 -0.38
C PRO A 115 -23.11 -1.89 -1.67
N SER A 116 -24.24 -1.17 -1.63
CA SER A 116 -24.71 -0.37 -2.77
C SER A 116 -23.93 0.95 -2.91
N GLN A 117 -23.52 1.55 -1.81
CA GLN A 117 -22.68 2.74 -1.78
C GLN A 117 -21.21 2.43 -2.10
N VAL A 118 -20.74 1.20 -1.85
CA VAL A 118 -19.45 0.70 -2.36
C VAL A 118 -19.49 0.63 -3.89
N ARG A 119 -20.55 0.07 -4.50
CA ARG A 119 -20.69 0.06 -5.97
C ARG A 119 -20.81 1.47 -6.59
N GLU A 120 -21.48 2.41 -5.92
CA GLU A 120 -21.50 3.82 -6.34
C GLU A 120 -20.13 4.51 -6.12
N ARG A 121 -19.30 4.05 -5.16
CA ARG A 121 -17.93 4.54 -4.90
C ARG A 121 -16.85 3.96 -5.80
N GLU A 122 -16.99 2.73 -6.28
CA GLU A 122 -16.08 2.14 -7.27
C GLU A 122 -16.06 2.95 -8.58
N ALA A 123 -17.22 3.50 -8.96
CA ALA A 123 -17.32 4.45 -10.06
C ALA A 123 -16.64 5.81 -9.76
N LEU A 124 -16.50 6.20 -8.49
CA LEU A 124 -15.94 7.50 -8.08
C LEU A 124 -14.41 7.55 -8.11
N TRP A 125 -13.70 6.45 -7.82
CA TRP A 125 -12.23 6.48 -7.82
C TRP A 125 -11.63 6.58 -9.21
N ARG A 126 -12.28 5.99 -10.22
CA ARG A 126 -11.78 6.03 -11.61
C ARG A 126 -11.70 7.47 -12.13
N ASP A 127 -12.63 8.33 -11.75
CA ASP A 127 -12.68 9.73 -12.18
C ASP A 127 -11.53 10.57 -11.62
N ASP A 128 -10.89 10.12 -10.54
CA ASP A 128 -9.68 10.76 -10.01
C ASP A 128 -8.47 10.57 -10.94
N PHE A 129 -8.53 9.65 -11.92
CA PHE A 129 -7.43 9.35 -12.84
C PHE A 129 -7.72 9.90 -14.24
N PRO A 130 -7.20 11.08 -14.61
CA PRO A 130 -7.52 11.72 -15.89
C PRO A 130 -7.20 10.85 -17.11
N SER A 131 -6.16 10.01 -16.99
CA SER A 131 -5.75 9.07 -18.04
C SER A 131 -6.83 8.03 -18.39
N MET A 132 -7.73 7.69 -17.47
CA MET A 132 -8.78 6.69 -17.66
C MET A 132 -9.91 7.14 -18.60
N SER A 133 -9.99 8.44 -18.89
CA SER A 133 -10.87 9.02 -19.90
C SER A 133 -10.25 9.05 -21.31
N SER A 134 -9.03 8.53 -21.48
CA SER A 134 -8.32 8.52 -22.75
C SER A 134 -8.87 7.47 -23.72
N MET A 135 -8.58 7.66 -25.01
CA MET A 135 -8.84 6.69 -26.06
C MET A 135 -7.52 6.03 -26.50
N MET A 136 -7.55 4.72 -26.75
CA MET A 136 -6.46 3.96 -27.36
C MET A 136 -7.00 3.27 -28.62
N ASN A 137 -6.37 3.52 -29.77
CA ASN A 137 -6.81 2.99 -31.08
C ASN A 137 -8.29 3.29 -31.40
N GLY A 138 -8.77 4.48 -31.01
CA GLY A 138 -10.15 4.90 -31.25
C GLY A 138 -11.20 4.19 -30.37
N LYS A 139 -10.77 3.47 -29.32
CA LYS A 139 -11.61 2.82 -28.32
C LYS A 139 -11.34 3.40 -26.93
N PRO A 140 -12.33 3.42 -26.01
CA PRO A 140 -12.07 3.85 -24.63
C PRO A 140 -10.99 2.96 -24.00
N LEU A 141 -10.06 3.55 -23.24
CA LEU A 141 -8.96 2.81 -22.65
C LEU A 141 -9.41 1.85 -21.53
N VAL A 142 -8.98 0.60 -21.61
CA VAL A 142 -8.99 -0.39 -20.53
C VAL A 142 -7.53 -0.65 -20.16
N TYR A 143 -7.09 -0.12 -19.02
CA TYR A 143 -5.68 -0.25 -18.60
C TYR A 143 -5.54 -1.38 -17.56
N LEU A 144 -4.97 -2.52 -17.98
CA LEU A 144 -4.77 -3.72 -17.16
C LEU A 144 -3.27 -4.04 -16.99
N ASP A 145 -2.41 -3.03 -17.00
CA ASP A 145 -0.96 -3.16 -16.75
C ASP A 145 -0.49 -2.37 -15.50
N THR A 146 -1.36 -2.28 -14.49
CA THR A 146 -1.07 -1.59 -13.21
C THR A 146 0.18 -2.16 -12.52
N GLY A 147 0.37 -3.48 -12.57
CA GLY A 147 1.52 -4.16 -11.96
C GLY A 147 2.86 -3.86 -12.63
N ALA A 148 2.88 -3.22 -13.81
CA ALA A 148 4.08 -2.61 -14.37
C ALA A 148 4.26 -1.19 -13.85
N SER A 149 3.24 -0.35 -14.00
CA SER A 149 3.16 0.99 -13.41
C SER A 149 1.70 1.42 -13.37
N ALA A 150 1.26 1.94 -12.23
CA ALA A 150 -0.09 2.43 -12.06
C ALA A 150 -0.27 3.80 -12.72
N GLN A 151 -1.51 4.15 -13.05
CA GLN A 151 -1.86 5.53 -13.43
C GLN A 151 -1.84 6.47 -12.22
N LYS A 152 -1.90 7.78 -12.46
CA LYS A 152 -1.73 8.81 -11.43
C LYS A 152 -3.07 9.51 -11.17
N PRO A 153 -3.53 9.61 -9.92
CA PRO A 153 -4.69 10.42 -9.60
C PRO A 153 -4.33 11.90 -9.71
N GLN A 154 -5.33 12.76 -9.94
CA GLN A 154 -5.14 14.20 -10.15
C GLN A 154 -4.40 14.85 -8.98
N ILE A 155 -4.65 14.42 -7.74
CA ILE A 155 -3.97 14.94 -6.54
C ILE A 155 -2.44 14.75 -6.58
N VAL A 156 -1.95 13.64 -7.17
CA VAL A 156 -0.50 13.39 -7.33
C VAL A 156 0.08 14.28 -8.42
N ILE A 157 -0.65 14.44 -9.53
CA ILE A 157 -0.26 15.32 -10.65
C ILE A 157 -0.18 16.77 -10.16
N ASP A 158 -1.16 17.21 -9.38
CA ASP A 158 -1.23 18.55 -8.80
C ASP A 158 -0.12 18.76 -7.78
N ALA A 159 0.16 17.78 -6.91
CA ALA A 159 1.26 17.86 -5.96
C ALA A 159 2.62 18.04 -6.66
N MET A 160 2.88 17.28 -7.73
CA MET A 160 4.11 17.40 -8.52
C MET A 160 4.18 18.76 -9.23
N THR A 161 3.07 19.18 -9.85
CA THR A 161 2.96 20.48 -10.54
C THR A 161 3.24 21.61 -9.56
N LYS A 162 2.53 21.62 -8.42
CA LYS A 162 2.67 22.61 -7.36
C LYS A 162 4.10 22.65 -6.81
N ALA A 163 4.71 21.48 -6.57
CA ALA A 163 6.06 21.41 -6.05
C ALA A 163 7.08 22.11 -6.97
N MET A 164 6.88 22.05 -8.28
CA MET A 164 7.75 22.70 -9.28
C MET A 164 7.34 24.14 -9.61
N SER A 165 6.04 24.45 -9.65
CA SER A 165 5.54 25.77 -10.07
C SER A 165 5.55 26.80 -8.96
N GLU A 166 5.46 26.38 -7.69
CA GLU A 166 5.42 27.27 -6.54
C GLU A 166 6.75 27.28 -5.78
N GLN A 167 7.42 28.44 -5.78
CA GLN A 167 8.54 28.76 -4.88
C GLN A 167 9.55 27.61 -4.74
N TYR A 168 9.91 26.97 -5.86
CA TYR A 168 10.83 25.84 -5.88
C TYR A 168 12.22 26.25 -5.38
N ALA A 169 12.82 25.38 -4.57
CA ALA A 169 14.15 25.55 -4.01
C ALA A 169 14.78 24.18 -3.74
N ASN A 170 16.11 24.14 -3.73
CA ASN A 170 16.82 22.97 -3.20
C ASN A 170 16.65 22.88 -1.67
N ILE A 171 16.84 21.70 -1.09
CA ILE A 171 16.57 21.39 0.32
C ILE A 171 17.85 21.41 1.19
N HIS A 172 17.66 21.32 2.51
CA HIS A 172 18.67 21.23 3.59
C HIS A 172 19.58 22.46 3.83
N ARG A 173 20.23 22.99 2.79
CA ARG A 173 21.34 23.96 2.97
C ARG A 173 20.94 25.43 2.80
N GLY A 174 19.71 25.73 2.37
CA GLY A 174 19.27 27.11 2.16
C GLY A 174 18.64 27.70 3.41
N LEU A 175 19.19 28.82 3.88
CA LEU A 175 18.66 29.58 5.03
C LEU A 175 17.44 30.45 4.67
N TYR A 176 17.08 30.53 3.39
CA TYR A 176 15.95 31.31 2.91
C TYR A 176 14.65 30.51 2.96
N LYS A 177 13.53 31.23 3.11
CA LYS A 177 12.19 30.68 3.39
C LYS A 177 11.81 29.50 2.49
N PHE A 178 12.03 29.59 1.18
CA PHE A 178 11.59 28.55 0.24
C PHE A 178 12.38 27.24 0.38
N SER A 179 13.68 27.33 0.68
CA SER A 179 14.50 26.12 0.94
C SER A 179 14.07 25.44 2.24
N ALA A 180 13.82 26.22 3.30
CA ALA A 180 13.32 25.70 4.56
C ALA A 180 11.94 25.03 4.39
N GLN A 181 11.02 25.66 3.65
CA GLN A 181 9.71 25.10 3.37
C GLN A 181 9.79 23.81 2.55
N LYS A 182 10.60 23.77 1.48
CA LYS A 182 10.76 22.55 0.67
C LYS A 182 11.42 21.41 1.45
N THR A 183 12.32 21.73 2.37
CA THR A 183 12.91 20.74 3.28
C THR A 183 11.83 20.14 4.18
N GLN A 184 10.97 20.98 4.77
CA GLN A 184 9.87 20.49 5.60
C GLN A 184 8.88 19.63 4.81
N GLU A 185 8.50 20.06 3.60
CA GLU A 185 7.60 19.30 2.71
C GLU A 185 8.20 17.93 2.34
N PHE A 186 9.50 17.88 2.04
CA PHE A 186 10.22 16.65 1.72
C PHE A 186 10.31 15.70 2.92
N GLU A 187 10.77 16.17 4.08
CA GLU A 187 10.91 15.34 5.28
C GLU A 187 9.55 14.88 5.84
N ALA A 188 8.49 15.67 5.67
CA ALA A 188 7.13 15.24 6.01
C ALA A 188 6.69 13.99 5.22
N VAL A 189 7.21 13.76 4.01
CA VAL A 189 6.95 12.52 3.27
C VAL A 189 7.63 11.33 3.92
N ARG A 190 8.83 11.52 4.48
CA ARG A 190 9.55 10.45 5.19
C ARG A 190 8.72 9.94 6.37
N HIS A 191 8.13 10.86 7.12
CA HIS A 191 7.18 10.55 8.18
C HIS A 191 5.98 9.74 7.66
N LYS A 192 5.33 10.21 6.59
CA LYS A 192 4.20 9.51 5.95
C LYS A 192 4.55 8.10 5.50
N VAL A 193 5.75 7.90 4.95
CA VAL A 193 6.24 6.58 4.56
C VAL A 193 6.43 5.69 5.78
N ALA A 194 6.98 6.21 6.88
CA ALA A 194 7.16 5.47 8.11
C ALA A 194 5.80 5.02 8.68
N ASP A 195 4.84 5.94 8.79
CA ASP A 195 3.47 5.66 9.23
C ASP A 195 2.77 4.62 8.34
N PHE A 196 2.88 4.79 7.02
CA PHE A 196 2.29 3.89 6.03
C PHE A 196 2.83 2.45 6.12
N LEU A 197 4.04 2.27 6.64
CA LEU A 197 4.67 0.97 6.88
C LEU A 197 4.54 0.48 8.34
N GLY A 198 3.93 1.26 9.23
CA GLY A 198 3.84 0.94 10.65
C GLY A 198 5.14 1.11 11.44
N VAL A 199 6.05 1.98 10.97
CA VAL A 199 7.38 2.23 11.55
C VAL A 199 7.39 3.53 12.35
N GLU A 200 7.91 3.50 13.58
CA GLU A 200 7.95 4.68 14.46
C GLU A 200 9.10 5.65 14.13
N ASP A 201 10.27 5.13 13.75
CA ASP A 201 11.45 5.94 13.46
C ASP A 201 11.60 6.17 11.96
N GLU A 202 11.28 7.39 11.51
CA GLU A 202 11.42 7.82 10.12
C GLU A 202 12.88 7.80 9.62
N ASN A 203 13.88 7.78 10.50
CA ASN A 203 15.29 7.63 10.09
C ASN A 203 15.61 6.24 9.53
N CYS A 204 14.68 5.27 9.70
CA CYS A 204 14.75 3.98 9.02
C CYS A 204 14.41 4.05 7.52
N ILE A 205 13.93 5.19 7.03
CA ILE A 205 13.45 5.37 5.65
C ILE A 205 14.50 6.11 4.83
N VAL A 206 14.96 5.49 3.75
CA VAL A 206 15.87 6.07 2.74
C VAL A 206 15.13 6.20 1.41
N PHE A 207 15.16 7.38 0.82
CA PHE A 207 14.66 7.60 -0.53
C PHE A 207 15.69 7.19 -1.58
N THR A 208 15.22 6.48 -2.60
CA THR A 208 16.00 6.04 -3.75
C THR A 208 15.25 6.39 -5.03
N ARG A 209 15.83 6.12 -6.21
CA ARG A 209 15.16 6.31 -7.51
C ARG A 209 14.04 5.29 -7.75
N ASN A 210 14.16 4.09 -7.18
CA ASN A 210 13.20 2.99 -7.30
C ASN A 210 13.61 1.82 -6.40
N ALA A 211 12.72 0.83 -6.23
CA ALA A 211 13.02 -0.39 -5.47
C ALA A 211 14.28 -1.13 -5.95
N THR A 212 14.60 -1.07 -7.25
CA THR A 212 15.81 -1.68 -7.80
C THR A 212 17.07 -1.03 -7.23
N GLU A 213 17.10 0.29 -7.11
CA GLU A 213 18.20 0.98 -6.45
C GLU A 213 18.27 0.64 -4.96
N SER A 214 17.13 0.54 -4.27
CA SER A 214 17.08 0.09 -2.88
C SER A 214 17.72 -1.29 -2.68
N VAL A 215 17.41 -2.26 -3.55
CA VAL A 215 18.06 -3.60 -3.50
C VAL A 215 19.56 -3.50 -3.78
N ASN A 216 19.97 -2.70 -4.77
CA ASN A 216 21.40 -2.50 -5.07
C ASN A 216 22.14 -1.86 -3.91
N LEU A 217 21.54 -0.88 -3.23
CA LEU A 217 22.08 -0.26 -2.03
C LEU A 217 22.33 -1.33 -0.97
N VAL A 218 21.33 -2.17 -0.64
CA VAL A 218 21.51 -3.25 0.35
C VAL A 218 22.60 -4.23 -0.11
N ALA A 219 22.55 -4.72 -1.35
CA ALA A 219 23.55 -5.66 -1.85
C ALA A 219 24.98 -5.10 -1.81
N GLN A 220 25.17 -3.82 -2.14
CA GLN A 220 26.50 -3.20 -2.23
C GLN A 220 27.01 -2.67 -0.89
N ALA A 221 26.17 -2.00 -0.09
CA ALA A 221 26.56 -1.38 1.17
C ALA A 221 26.52 -2.36 2.36
N TYR A 222 25.48 -3.20 2.44
CA TYR A 222 25.41 -4.25 3.47
C TYR A 222 26.20 -5.48 3.02
N GLY A 223 25.89 -5.98 1.82
CA GLY A 223 26.46 -7.24 1.34
C GLY A 223 27.98 -7.26 1.28
N ARG A 224 28.63 -6.20 0.76
CA ARG A 224 30.11 -6.15 0.68
C ARG A 224 30.79 -5.99 2.04
N LYS A 225 30.10 -5.41 3.02
CA LYS A 225 30.67 -5.16 4.36
C LYS A 225 30.55 -6.38 5.26
N PHE A 226 29.41 -7.08 5.20
CA PHE A 226 29.05 -8.10 6.19
C PHE A 226 29.08 -9.53 5.65
N LEU A 227 29.06 -9.74 4.33
CA LEU A 227 29.14 -11.07 3.73
C LEU A 227 30.54 -11.36 3.20
N LYS A 228 30.89 -12.63 3.11
CA LYS A 228 32.16 -13.13 2.57
C LYS A 228 31.95 -14.34 1.67
N ALA A 229 33.02 -14.73 0.97
CA ALA A 229 33.03 -15.90 0.12
C ALA A 229 32.51 -17.14 0.86
N GLY A 230 31.56 -17.85 0.24
CA GLY A 230 30.93 -19.04 0.78
C GLY A 230 29.73 -18.80 1.71
N ASP A 231 29.45 -17.55 2.13
CA ASP A 231 28.18 -17.24 2.79
C ASP A 231 27.01 -17.42 1.81
N GLU A 232 25.86 -17.85 2.31
CA GLU A 232 24.70 -18.18 1.50
C GLU A 232 23.61 -17.11 1.62
N ILE A 233 23.03 -16.78 0.47
CA ILE A 233 21.87 -15.91 0.29
C ILE A 233 20.74 -16.75 -0.31
N ILE A 234 19.57 -16.73 0.33
CA ILE A 234 18.37 -17.42 -0.17
C ILE A 234 17.44 -16.42 -0.85
N LEU A 235 17.10 -16.69 -2.10
CA LEU A 235 16.07 -16.01 -2.89
C LEU A 235 14.91 -16.97 -3.18
N SER A 236 13.88 -16.55 -3.92
CA SER A 236 12.88 -17.47 -4.50
C SER A 236 12.99 -17.58 -6.02
N GLU A 237 12.43 -18.64 -6.62
CA GLU A 237 12.34 -18.74 -8.09
C GLU A 237 11.38 -17.71 -8.70
N MET A 238 10.53 -17.05 -7.90
CA MET A 238 9.57 -16.02 -8.35
C MET A 238 10.05 -14.58 -8.16
N GLU A 239 11.34 -14.38 -7.85
CA GLU A 239 11.88 -13.02 -7.71
C GLU A 239 11.79 -12.24 -9.04
N HIS A 240 11.42 -10.96 -8.92
CA HIS A 240 11.67 -10.01 -9.98
C HIS A 240 13.19 -9.86 -10.18
N HIS A 241 13.65 -9.60 -11.42
CA HIS A 241 15.07 -9.45 -11.74
C HIS A 241 15.79 -8.41 -10.86
N ALA A 242 15.08 -7.38 -10.42
CA ALA A 242 15.58 -6.37 -9.48
C ALA A 242 16.02 -6.96 -8.13
N ASN A 243 15.38 -8.03 -7.65
CA ASN A 243 15.75 -8.75 -6.43
C ASN A 243 16.59 -10.02 -6.70
N MET A 244 17.19 -10.14 -7.90
CA MET A 244 18.03 -11.28 -8.27
C MET A 244 19.40 -10.84 -8.81
N VAL A 245 19.40 -9.89 -9.76
CA VAL A 245 20.62 -9.42 -10.42
C VAL A 245 21.63 -8.78 -9.46
N PRO A 246 21.24 -7.94 -8.48
CA PRO A 246 22.20 -7.34 -7.55
C PRO A 246 22.94 -8.39 -6.70
N TRP A 247 22.25 -9.45 -6.30
CA TRP A 247 22.84 -10.57 -5.57
C TRP A 247 23.78 -11.40 -6.45
N ALA A 248 23.42 -11.63 -7.72
CA ALA A 248 24.30 -12.29 -8.67
C ALA A 248 25.59 -11.49 -8.93
N MET A 249 25.49 -10.16 -9.05
CA MET A 249 26.66 -9.29 -9.14
C MET A 249 27.52 -9.38 -7.87
N LEU A 250 26.90 -9.41 -6.68
CA LEU A 250 27.63 -9.58 -5.42
C LEU A 250 28.34 -10.94 -5.34
N ARG A 251 27.69 -12.04 -5.77
CA ARG A 251 28.35 -13.35 -5.92
C ARG A 251 29.59 -13.24 -6.77
N ASP A 252 29.50 -12.61 -7.93
CA ASP A 252 30.62 -12.53 -8.87
C ASP A 252 31.77 -11.65 -8.32
N GLN A 253 31.45 -10.71 -7.42
CA GLN A 253 32.43 -9.83 -6.76
C GLN A 253 33.13 -10.47 -5.56
N ILE A 254 32.40 -11.17 -4.68
CA ILE A 254 32.92 -11.62 -3.37
C ILE A 254 32.71 -13.12 -3.09
N GLY A 255 32.09 -13.87 -4.01
CA GLY A 255 31.97 -15.33 -3.91
C GLY A 255 30.89 -15.86 -2.96
N VAL A 256 29.83 -15.08 -2.67
CA VAL A 256 28.64 -15.61 -1.94
C VAL A 256 27.92 -16.68 -2.77
N VAL A 257 27.19 -17.59 -2.13
CA VAL A 257 26.41 -18.64 -2.78
C VAL A 257 24.94 -18.25 -2.79
N ILE A 258 24.28 -18.35 -3.95
CA ILE A 258 22.84 -18.07 -4.06
C ILE A 258 22.07 -19.37 -4.13
N LYS A 259 21.05 -19.49 -3.28
CA LYS A 259 20.10 -20.61 -3.22
C LYS A 259 18.69 -20.08 -3.53
N TYR A 260 17.83 -20.93 -4.06
CA TYR A 260 16.48 -20.53 -4.50
C TYR A 260 15.41 -21.44 -3.89
N ILE A 261 14.42 -20.82 -3.24
CA ILE A 261 13.18 -21.48 -2.81
C ILE A 261 12.38 -21.83 -4.07
N SER A 262 12.07 -23.11 -4.23
CA SER A 262 11.30 -23.61 -5.37
C SER A 262 9.86 -23.08 -5.33
N VAL A 263 9.30 -22.82 -6.50
CA VAL A 263 7.87 -22.55 -6.69
C VAL A 263 7.13 -23.85 -7.03
N LEU A 264 5.99 -24.08 -6.39
CA LEU A 264 5.09 -25.20 -6.66
C LEU A 264 4.20 -24.94 -7.88
N GLU A 265 3.54 -25.97 -8.38
CA GLU A 265 2.70 -25.89 -9.59
C GLU A 265 1.54 -24.88 -9.44
N ASP A 266 0.97 -24.77 -8.25
CA ASP A 266 -0.08 -23.78 -7.95
C ASP A 266 0.44 -22.34 -7.83
N GLY A 267 1.77 -22.15 -7.87
CA GLY A 267 2.42 -20.85 -7.73
C GLY A 267 2.75 -20.42 -6.30
N SER A 268 2.56 -21.29 -5.31
CA SER A 268 3.05 -21.06 -3.93
C SER A 268 4.54 -21.37 -3.79
N LEU A 269 5.18 -20.84 -2.74
CA LEU A 269 6.55 -21.23 -2.38
C LEU A 269 6.56 -22.59 -1.68
N ASP A 270 7.51 -23.44 -2.05
CA ASP A 270 7.79 -24.70 -1.34
C ASP A 270 8.49 -24.40 0.00
N MET A 271 7.68 -24.26 1.05
CA MET A 271 8.17 -23.94 2.39
C MET A 271 8.97 -25.09 3.03
N GLU A 272 8.79 -26.33 2.58
CA GLU A 272 9.64 -27.45 3.00
C GLU A 272 11.01 -27.38 2.32
N SER A 273 11.04 -27.05 1.03
CA SER A 273 12.30 -26.73 0.34
C SER A 273 13.02 -25.57 1.04
N TYR A 274 12.32 -24.51 1.44
CA TYR A 274 12.93 -23.38 2.14
C TYR A 274 13.65 -23.80 3.43
N LYS A 275 12.98 -24.59 4.28
CA LYS A 275 13.59 -25.12 5.52
C LYS A 275 14.87 -25.92 5.24
N ASN A 276 14.86 -26.73 4.18
CA ASN A 276 16.01 -27.56 3.80
C ASN A 276 17.17 -26.77 3.16
N LEU A 277 16.93 -25.55 2.68
CA LEU A 277 17.98 -24.69 2.11
C LEU A 277 18.82 -24.00 3.20
N LEU A 278 18.23 -23.76 4.38
CA LEU A 278 18.90 -23.11 5.50
C LEU A 278 20.10 -23.95 5.98
N SER A 279 21.22 -23.28 6.20
CA SER A 279 22.44 -23.87 6.73
C SER A 279 23.19 -22.88 7.63
N ASP A 280 24.22 -23.34 8.35
CA ASP A 280 25.10 -22.46 9.15
C ASP A 280 25.77 -21.34 8.33
N LYS A 281 25.83 -21.51 7.00
CA LYS A 281 26.35 -20.52 6.05
C LYS A 281 25.29 -19.53 5.58
N THR A 282 24.00 -19.77 5.82
CA THR A 282 22.97 -18.80 5.47
C THR A 282 23.13 -17.54 6.32
N LYS A 283 23.25 -16.40 5.64
CA LYS A 283 23.39 -15.08 6.26
C LYS A 283 22.31 -14.10 5.82
N PHE A 284 21.67 -14.35 4.68
CA PHE A 284 20.68 -13.44 4.13
C PHE A 284 19.54 -14.18 3.43
N VAL A 285 18.32 -13.68 3.58
CA VAL A 285 17.11 -14.12 2.86
C VAL A 285 16.51 -12.88 2.19
N SER A 286 16.28 -12.92 0.88
CA SER A 286 15.59 -11.85 0.16
C SER A 286 14.48 -12.42 -0.70
N VAL A 287 13.21 -12.13 -0.36
CA VAL A 287 12.05 -12.74 -1.02
C VAL A 287 11.01 -11.69 -1.39
N THR A 288 10.32 -11.86 -2.50
CA THR A 288 9.19 -11.00 -2.87
C THR A 288 8.01 -11.20 -1.90
N HIS A 289 7.38 -10.10 -1.44
CA HIS A 289 6.18 -10.18 -0.61
C HIS A 289 4.96 -10.58 -1.47
N ILE A 290 4.81 -9.97 -2.65
CA ILE A 290 3.80 -10.37 -3.64
C ILE A 290 4.47 -10.57 -5.00
N SER A 291 4.23 -11.71 -5.65
CA SER A 291 4.77 -11.97 -6.99
C SER A 291 4.16 -11.04 -8.04
N ASN A 292 5.01 -10.37 -8.83
CA ASN A 292 4.54 -9.51 -9.93
C ASN A 292 3.99 -10.29 -11.13
N ALA A 293 4.29 -11.59 -11.23
CA ALA A 293 3.86 -12.45 -12.31
C ALA A 293 2.61 -13.25 -11.91
N LEU A 294 2.61 -13.84 -10.71
CA LEU A 294 1.55 -14.77 -10.28
C LEU A 294 0.48 -14.10 -9.42
N GLY A 295 0.79 -12.97 -8.81
CA GLY A 295 -0.02 -12.37 -7.76
C GLY A 295 0.08 -13.07 -6.40
N THR A 296 0.77 -14.22 -6.30
CA THR A 296 0.96 -14.97 -5.05
C THR A 296 1.38 -14.05 -3.91
N ILE A 297 0.61 -14.04 -2.82
CA ILE A 297 0.97 -13.36 -1.56
C ILE A 297 1.72 -14.36 -0.71
N ASN A 298 3.02 -14.12 -0.51
CA ASN A 298 3.87 -15.00 0.29
C ASN A 298 3.67 -14.72 1.79
N ASP A 299 3.69 -15.77 2.60
CA ASP A 299 3.63 -15.64 4.06
C ASP A 299 4.98 -15.16 4.61
N VAL A 300 5.18 -13.84 4.54
CA VAL A 300 6.41 -13.17 4.98
C VAL A 300 6.67 -13.36 6.47
N ALA A 301 5.62 -13.47 7.29
CA ALA A 301 5.75 -13.76 8.72
C ALA A 301 6.31 -15.17 8.95
N ALA A 302 5.81 -16.18 8.24
CA ALA A 302 6.36 -17.53 8.29
C ALA A 302 7.79 -17.60 7.76
N ILE A 303 8.10 -16.90 6.66
CA ILE A 303 9.46 -16.84 6.09
C ILE A 303 10.45 -16.27 7.12
N SER A 304 10.11 -15.12 7.73
CA SER A 304 10.91 -14.49 8.77
C SER A 304 11.09 -15.42 9.96
N LYS A 305 9.99 -15.99 10.46
CA LYS A 305 10.01 -16.89 11.62
C LYS A 305 10.92 -18.09 11.39
N ILE A 306 10.78 -18.77 10.26
CA ILE A 306 11.60 -19.95 9.93
C ILE A 306 13.09 -19.58 9.86
N ALA A 307 13.45 -18.44 9.27
CA ALA A 307 14.85 -18.00 9.20
C ALA A 307 15.41 -17.71 10.60
N ARG A 308 14.66 -16.96 11.41
CA ARG A 308 15.08 -16.52 12.75
C ARG A 308 15.15 -17.67 13.76
N ASP A 309 14.20 -18.61 13.69
CA ASP A 309 14.19 -19.82 14.51
C ASP A 309 15.43 -20.69 14.20
N TYR A 310 15.89 -20.69 12.95
CA TYR A 310 17.12 -21.39 12.55
C TYR A 310 18.36 -20.65 13.03
N ASN A 311 18.46 -19.35 12.73
CA ASN A 311 19.52 -18.49 13.22
C ASN A 311 19.04 -17.02 13.28
N PRO A 312 18.98 -16.40 14.46
CA PRO A 312 18.49 -15.04 14.62
C PRO A 312 19.35 -13.99 13.89
N ASP A 313 20.61 -14.31 13.56
CA ASP A 313 21.51 -13.40 12.85
C ASP A 313 21.26 -13.31 11.34
N ILE A 314 20.46 -14.23 10.76
CA ILE A 314 20.12 -14.18 9.32
C ILE A 314 19.36 -12.89 9.04
N LYS A 315 19.85 -12.09 8.09
CA LYS A 315 19.16 -10.87 7.67
C LYS A 315 18.09 -11.15 6.63
N ILE A 316 16.97 -10.44 6.75
CA ILE A 316 15.78 -10.67 5.92
C ILE A 316 15.40 -9.37 5.21
N MET A 317 15.27 -9.43 3.89
CA MET A 317 14.68 -8.38 3.08
C MET A 317 13.44 -8.87 2.36
N PHE A 318 12.41 -8.03 2.28
CA PHE A 318 11.28 -8.28 1.39
C PHE A 318 11.19 -7.25 0.27
N ASP A 319 10.97 -7.73 -0.96
CA ASP A 319 10.54 -6.88 -2.08
C ASP A 319 9.02 -6.66 -1.98
N GLY A 320 8.66 -5.49 -1.48
CA GLY A 320 7.29 -5.04 -1.30
C GLY A 320 6.71 -4.29 -2.48
N SER A 321 7.37 -4.27 -3.65
CA SER A 321 7.00 -3.42 -4.78
C SER A 321 5.56 -3.62 -5.28
N GLN A 322 5.00 -4.82 -5.15
CA GLN A 322 3.57 -5.08 -5.42
C GLN A 322 2.72 -5.05 -4.14
N ALA A 323 3.30 -5.41 -2.99
CA ALA A 323 2.56 -5.54 -1.73
C ALA A 323 1.92 -4.23 -1.28
N VAL A 324 2.69 -3.14 -1.28
CA VAL A 324 2.19 -1.82 -0.85
C VAL A 324 1.04 -1.29 -1.70
N VAL A 325 0.84 -1.83 -2.90
CA VAL A 325 -0.22 -1.42 -3.83
C VAL A 325 -1.53 -2.13 -3.52
N HIS A 326 -1.45 -3.39 -3.09
CA HIS A 326 -2.59 -4.31 -3.04
C HIS A 326 -3.01 -4.69 -1.62
N ALA A 327 -2.21 -4.37 -0.60
CA ALA A 327 -2.48 -4.73 0.78
C ALA A 327 -1.92 -3.71 1.77
N ALA A 328 -2.56 -3.63 2.95
CA ALA A 328 -1.97 -2.95 4.10
C ALA A 328 -0.68 -3.67 4.52
N VAL A 329 0.37 -2.90 4.79
CA VAL A 329 1.67 -3.43 5.21
C VAL A 329 2.01 -2.91 6.60
N ASP A 330 2.16 -3.83 7.55
CA ASP A 330 2.67 -3.53 8.88
C ASP A 330 3.98 -4.30 9.08
N LEU A 331 5.11 -3.61 9.02
CA LEU A 331 6.43 -4.24 9.13
C LEU A 331 6.65 -4.87 10.52
N LYS A 332 5.97 -4.39 11.58
CA LYS A 332 6.09 -4.98 12.92
C LYS A 332 5.59 -6.42 12.96
N SER A 333 4.63 -6.77 12.09
CA SER A 333 4.00 -8.09 12.07
C SER A 333 4.91 -9.22 11.55
N PHE A 334 5.95 -8.88 10.76
CA PHE A 334 6.90 -9.86 10.19
C PHE A 334 8.38 -9.46 10.33
N ASP A 335 8.65 -8.36 11.03
CA ASP A 335 9.94 -7.96 11.63
C ASP A 335 11.17 -8.05 10.68
N PRO A 336 11.11 -7.51 9.45
CA PRO A 336 12.21 -7.61 8.49
C PRO A 336 13.41 -6.77 8.93
N ASP A 337 14.58 -7.03 8.33
CA ASP A 337 15.74 -6.12 8.45
C ASP A 337 15.69 -5.01 7.40
N PHE A 338 15.15 -5.33 6.21
CA PHE A 338 14.99 -4.41 5.10
C PHE A 338 13.65 -4.62 4.39
N TYR A 339 13.06 -3.56 3.85
CA TYR A 339 11.85 -3.64 3.04
C TYR A 339 11.92 -2.59 1.93
N VAL A 340 11.62 -2.98 0.69
CA VAL A 340 11.74 -2.06 -0.45
C VAL A 340 10.43 -1.93 -1.20
N PHE A 341 10.14 -0.74 -1.70
CA PHE A 341 9.05 -0.54 -2.66
C PHE A 341 9.33 0.64 -3.60
N THR A 342 8.49 0.81 -4.62
CA THR A 342 8.66 1.85 -5.63
C THR A 342 7.39 2.70 -5.77
N GLY A 343 7.55 4.02 -5.90
CA GLY A 343 6.43 4.96 -5.92
C GLY A 343 5.52 4.80 -7.13
N HIS A 344 6.08 4.51 -8.31
CA HIS A 344 5.31 4.49 -9.55
C HIS A 344 4.24 3.39 -9.65
N LYS A 345 4.33 2.36 -8.80
CA LYS A 345 3.30 1.32 -8.66
C LYS A 345 2.24 1.70 -7.64
N LEU A 346 2.61 2.46 -6.60
CA LEU A 346 1.69 3.00 -5.59
C LEU A 346 1.05 4.32 -6.07
N TYR A 347 0.60 4.38 -7.33
CA TYR A 347 -0.04 5.55 -7.95
C TYR A 347 0.77 6.87 -7.93
N GLY A 348 2.00 6.85 -7.38
CA GLY A 348 2.92 7.98 -7.27
C GLY A 348 3.79 8.16 -8.49
N PRO A 349 4.74 9.11 -8.48
CA PRO A 349 5.56 9.44 -9.63
C PRO A 349 6.62 8.36 -9.94
N THR A 350 7.17 8.42 -11.15
CA THR A 350 8.42 7.74 -11.49
C THR A 350 9.61 8.40 -10.83
N GLY A 351 10.75 7.70 -10.72
CA GLY A 351 11.99 8.30 -10.23
C GLY A 351 12.10 8.40 -8.71
N VAL A 352 11.16 7.81 -7.97
CA VAL A 352 11.23 7.65 -6.51
C VAL A 352 10.89 6.22 -6.08
N GLY A 353 11.65 5.74 -5.11
CA GLY A 353 11.45 4.50 -4.38
C GLY A 353 11.88 4.67 -2.93
N VAL A 354 11.65 3.61 -2.16
CA VAL A 354 11.90 3.60 -0.73
C VAL A 354 12.68 2.35 -0.36
N LEU A 355 13.64 2.53 0.53
CA LEU A 355 14.25 1.49 1.33
C LEU A 355 13.90 1.78 2.80
N TYR A 356 13.16 0.87 3.43
CA TYR A 356 13.21 0.73 4.87
C TYR A 356 14.40 -0.16 5.22
N GLY A 357 15.19 0.25 6.20
CA GLY A 357 16.17 -0.59 6.87
C GLY A 357 16.18 -0.27 8.35
N ARG A 358 16.40 -1.28 9.20
CA ARG A 358 16.59 -1.03 10.63
C ARG A 358 17.69 0.00 10.86
N TYR A 359 17.43 0.99 11.70
CA TYR A 359 18.33 2.13 11.90
C TYR A 359 19.75 1.68 12.26
N GLU A 360 19.90 0.70 13.15
CA GLU A 360 21.21 0.16 13.54
C GLU A 360 21.97 -0.51 12.39
N LEU A 361 21.26 -1.11 11.43
CA LEU A 361 21.89 -1.69 10.24
C LEU A 361 22.29 -0.60 9.26
N LEU A 362 21.40 0.38 9.02
CA LEU A 362 21.69 1.53 8.18
C LEU A 362 22.90 2.30 8.70
N GLU A 363 23.00 2.53 10.01
CA GLU A 363 24.17 3.15 10.64
C GLU A 363 25.45 2.32 10.45
N ALA A 364 25.37 1.00 10.61
CA ALA A 364 26.52 0.12 10.47
C ALA A 364 26.99 -0.09 9.02
N MET A 365 26.14 0.12 8.02
CA MET A 365 26.47 -0.03 6.59
C MET A 365 27.43 1.06 6.08
N ASP A 366 28.25 0.72 5.09
CA ASP A 366 29.09 1.71 4.39
C ASP A 366 28.25 2.54 3.41
N PRO A 367 28.68 3.77 3.03
CA PRO A 367 27.97 4.52 1.99
C PRO A 367 27.88 3.78 0.65
N TYR A 368 26.78 3.99 -0.07
CA TYR A 368 26.56 3.39 -1.40
C TYR A 368 27.05 4.30 -2.53
N GLN A 369 26.45 5.50 -2.64
CA GLN A 369 26.86 6.55 -3.57
C GLN A 369 27.57 7.67 -2.80
N GLY A 370 28.60 8.25 -3.40
CA GLY A 370 29.37 9.35 -2.80
C GLY A 370 29.08 10.68 -3.49
N GLY A 371 28.91 11.76 -2.72
CA GLY A 371 28.64 13.08 -3.27
C GLY A 371 28.29 14.12 -2.21
N GLY A 372 27.65 15.20 -2.64
CA GLY A 372 27.07 16.19 -1.73
C GLY A 372 25.96 15.59 -0.85
N ASP A 373 25.53 16.35 0.15
CA ASP A 373 24.43 16.06 1.08
C ASP A 373 24.58 14.87 2.03
N MET A 374 25.32 13.83 1.65
CA MET A 374 25.59 12.64 2.48
C MET A 374 26.85 12.77 3.38
N ILE A 375 27.65 13.81 3.18
CA ILE A 375 28.87 14.09 3.94
C ILE A 375 28.61 14.92 5.20
N GLU A 376 29.39 14.67 6.25
CA GLU A 376 29.49 15.54 7.44
C GLU A 376 30.67 16.52 7.25
N THR A 377 31.85 15.99 6.90
CA THR A 377 33.02 16.80 6.56
C THR A 377 33.74 16.25 5.33
N VAL A 378 34.32 17.16 4.53
CA VAL A 378 35.18 16.84 3.39
C VAL A 378 36.46 17.67 3.51
N ALA A 379 37.58 16.99 3.75
CA ALA A 379 38.93 17.54 3.73
C ALA A 379 39.74 16.90 2.58
N LEU A 380 40.98 17.36 2.37
CA LEU A 380 41.85 16.82 1.31
C LEU A 380 42.32 15.39 1.60
N ASP A 381 42.40 15.03 2.87
CA ASP A 381 42.94 13.79 3.41
C ASP A 381 41.91 12.90 4.12
N GLU A 382 40.74 13.45 4.46
CA GLU A 382 39.69 12.73 5.19
C GLU A 382 38.29 13.14 4.74
N VAL A 383 37.37 12.16 4.70
CA VAL A 383 35.94 12.38 4.48
C VAL A 383 35.17 11.64 5.56
N THR A 384 34.27 12.35 6.25
CA THR A 384 33.32 11.75 7.20
C THR A 384 31.90 11.89 6.67
N TYR A 385 31.05 10.92 7.01
CA TYR A 385 29.69 10.80 6.48
C TYR A 385 28.66 11.15 7.55
N LYS A 386 27.48 11.62 7.11
CA LYS A 386 26.32 11.76 8.00
C LYS A 386 25.82 10.40 8.47
N SER A 387 24.97 10.41 9.48
CA SER A 387 24.11 9.27 9.83
C SER A 387 23.04 9.03 8.77
N ALA A 388 22.46 7.84 8.80
CA ALA A 388 21.24 7.48 8.10
C ALA A 388 20.09 8.41 8.51
N PRO A 389 19.16 8.73 7.58
CA PRO A 389 19.11 8.23 6.20
C PRO A 389 20.01 9.01 5.23
N ALA A 390 20.45 10.22 5.59
CA ALA A 390 21.18 11.13 4.71
C ALA A 390 22.49 10.54 4.14
N LYS A 391 23.14 9.61 4.87
CA LYS A 391 24.30 8.84 4.39
C LYS A 391 24.09 8.18 3.02
N PHE A 392 22.85 7.85 2.68
CA PHE A 392 22.49 7.11 1.47
C PHE A 392 21.79 7.97 0.41
N GLU A 393 21.57 9.25 0.66
CA GLU A 393 20.86 10.18 -0.22
C GLU A 393 21.88 11.18 -0.81
N ALA A 394 22.76 10.67 -1.67
CA ALA A 394 23.86 11.44 -2.23
C ALA A 394 23.40 12.41 -3.32
N GLY A 395 23.74 13.70 -3.15
CA GLY A 395 23.37 14.78 -4.06
C GLY A 395 21.92 15.21 -3.94
N THR A 396 21.49 16.12 -4.82
CA THR A 396 20.12 16.63 -4.83
C THR A 396 19.13 15.49 -5.13
N PRO A 397 18.16 15.21 -4.23
CA PRO A 397 17.21 14.13 -4.45
C PRO A 397 16.10 14.55 -5.44
N ALA A 398 15.23 13.60 -5.77
CA ALA A 398 14.04 13.81 -6.58
C ALA A 398 12.94 14.52 -5.76
N ILE A 399 13.14 15.82 -5.48
CA ILE A 399 12.34 16.59 -4.50
C ILE A 399 10.85 16.59 -4.85
N ALA A 400 10.50 16.92 -6.10
CA ALA A 400 9.10 17.01 -6.52
C ALA A 400 8.45 15.61 -6.54
N GLU A 401 9.22 14.59 -6.91
CA GLU A 401 8.78 13.20 -6.94
C GLU A 401 8.52 12.67 -5.53
N VAL A 402 9.38 12.97 -4.55
CA VAL A 402 9.15 12.60 -3.15
C VAL A 402 7.89 13.29 -2.62
N ILE A 403 7.73 14.60 -2.83
CA ILE A 403 6.52 15.33 -2.40
C ILE A 403 5.25 14.70 -3.01
N ALA A 404 5.27 14.37 -4.30
CA ALA A 404 4.13 13.75 -4.98
C ALA A 404 3.91 12.28 -4.57
N LEU A 405 4.95 11.55 -4.14
CA LEU A 405 4.78 10.25 -3.48
C LEU A 405 4.01 10.40 -2.16
N GLY A 406 4.28 11.44 -1.38
CA GLY A 406 3.51 11.76 -0.17
C GLY A 406 2.02 11.94 -0.47
N ALA A 407 1.68 12.66 -1.54
CA ALA A 407 0.28 12.81 -1.97
C ALA A 407 -0.35 11.47 -2.42
N ALA A 408 0.44 10.57 -3.02
CA ALA A 408 -0.05 9.24 -3.39
C ALA A 408 -0.35 8.38 -2.15
N ILE A 409 0.51 8.45 -1.13
CA ILE A 409 0.31 7.78 0.17
C ILE A 409 -0.93 8.34 0.88
N ASP A 410 -1.11 9.66 0.91
CA ASP A 410 -2.31 10.28 1.47
C ASP A 410 -3.57 9.80 0.74
N TYR A 411 -3.52 9.72 -0.60
CA TYR A 411 -4.65 9.30 -1.42
C TYR A 411 -5.07 7.86 -1.10
N VAL A 412 -4.15 6.89 -1.15
CA VAL A 412 -4.48 5.49 -0.82
C VAL A 412 -4.86 5.31 0.65
N SER A 413 -4.24 6.06 1.56
CA SER A 413 -4.58 6.03 3.00
C SER A 413 -5.99 6.58 3.25
N SER A 414 -6.39 7.63 2.54
CA SER A 414 -7.74 8.23 2.67
C SER A 414 -8.86 7.29 2.21
N ILE A 415 -8.55 6.43 1.24
CA ILE A 415 -9.45 5.37 0.78
C ILE A 415 -9.45 4.20 1.76
N GLY A 416 -8.28 3.89 2.32
CA GLY A 416 -8.03 2.76 3.21
C GLY A 416 -7.65 1.52 2.41
N MET A 417 -6.47 0.96 2.71
CA MET A 417 -5.91 -0.20 1.99
C MET A 417 -6.81 -1.44 2.04
N GLU A 418 -7.61 -1.60 3.10
CA GLU A 418 -8.59 -2.70 3.21
C GLU A 418 -9.70 -2.58 2.14
N ASN A 419 -10.15 -1.35 1.84
CA ASN A 419 -11.17 -1.11 0.82
C ASN A 419 -10.60 -1.35 -0.59
N ILE A 420 -9.36 -0.92 -0.83
CA ILE A 420 -8.65 -1.18 -2.08
C ILE A 420 -8.49 -2.69 -2.29
N ALA A 421 -8.00 -3.41 -1.28
CA ALA A 421 -7.84 -4.85 -1.33
C ALA A 421 -9.18 -5.55 -1.60
N ALA A 422 -10.26 -5.18 -0.91
CA ALA A 422 -11.58 -5.79 -1.10
C ALA A 422 -12.11 -5.61 -2.53
N HIS A 423 -11.98 -4.40 -3.08
CA HIS A 423 -12.35 -4.10 -4.46
C HIS A 423 -11.55 -4.94 -5.46
N GLU A 424 -10.22 -4.95 -5.32
CA GLU A 424 -9.34 -5.73 -6.18
C GLU A 424 -9.59 -7.24 -6.08
N GLN A 425 -9.94 -7.76 -4.89
CA GLN A 425 -10.34 -9.16 -4.72
C GLN A 425 -11.65 -9.48 -5.44
N GLU A 426 -12.62 -8.56 -5.47
CA GLU A 426 -13.84 -8.74 -6.24
C GLU A 426 -13.55 -8.82 -7.75
N LEU A 427 -12.69 -7.93 -8.26
CA LEU A 427 -12.25 -7.94 -9.67
C LEU A 427 -11.49 -9.23 -10.01
N LEU A 428 -10.53 -9.63 -9.16
CA LEU A 428 -9.76 -10.86 -9.33
C LEU A 428 -10.68 -12.08 -9.42
N ARG A 429 -11.64 -12.20 -8.49
CA ARG A 429 -12.58 -13.32 -8.48
C ARG A 429 -13.41 -13.36 -9.76
N TYR A 430 -14.00 -12.23 -10.14
CA TYR A 430 -14.82 -12.14 -11.35
C TYR A 430 -14.00 -12.45 -12.62
N ALA A 431 -12.82 -11.85 -12.77
CA ALA A 431 -11.94 -12.11 -13.90
C ALA A 431 -11.51 -13.58 -13.95
N THR A 432 -11.15 -14.18 -12.81
CA THR A 432 -10.76 -15.60 -12.77
C THR A 432 -11.92 -16.51 -13.19
N GLU A 433 -13.14 -16.26 -12.68
CA GLU A 433 -14.35 -17.01 -13.05
C GLU A 433 -14.65 -16.90 -14.55
N GLU A 434 -14.50 -15.73 -15.17
CA GLU A 434 -14.72 -15.54 -16.60
C GLU A 434 -13.62 -16.18 -17.46
N LEU A 435 -12.34 -16.01 -17.09
CA LEU A 435 -11.21 -16.53 -17.85
C LEU A 435 -11.17 -18.07 -17.83
N GLN A 436 -11.59 -18.71 -16.73
CA GLN A 436 -11.68 -20.16 -16.63
C GLN A 436 -12.74 -20.79 -17.56
N LYS A 437 -13.65 -20.01 -18.13
CA LYS A 437 -14.64 -20.50 -19.11
C LYS A 437 -14.04 -20.74 -20.49
N PHE A 438 -12.83 -20.25 -20.77
CA PHE A 438 -12.16 -20.44 -22.05
C PHE A 438 -11.46 -21.79 -22.09
N ASP A 439 -12.02 -22.73 -22.85
CA ASP A 439 -11.29 -23.95 -23.24
C ASP A 439 -9.97 -23.56 -23.92
N GLY A 440 -8.85 -24.00 -23.38
CA GLY A 440 -7.51 -23.70 -23.90
C GLY A 440 -6.78 -22.54 -23.22
N LEU A 441 -7.43 -21.80 -22.31
CA LEU A 441 -6.78 -20.80 -21.46
C LEU A 441 -6.22 -21.46 -20.19
N HIS A 442 -4.96 -21.17 -19.89
CA HIS A 442 -4.29 -21.68 -18.69
C HIS A 442 -3.77 -20.52 -17.83
N ILE A 443 -4.25 -20.43 -16.58
CA ILE A 443 -3.84 -19.42 -15.59
C ILE A 443 -2.66 -19.96 -14.77
N PHE A 444 -1.63 -19.13 -14.59
CA PHE A 444 -0.50 -19.39 -13.72
C PHE A 444 -0.67 -18.65 -12.39
N GLY A 445 -0.38 -19.32 -11.28
CA GLY A 445 -0.58 -18.78 -9.93
C GLY A 445 -2.04 -18.88 -9.51
N THR A 446 -2.44 -20.06 -9.02
CA THR A 446 -3.80 -20.43 -8.64
C THR A 446 -3.99 -20.57 -7.13
N VAL A 447 -3.02 -20.08 -6.34
CA VAL A 447 -3.15 -20.01 -4.88
C VAL A 447 -4.38 -19.17 -4.48
N ALA A 448 -4.99 -19.53 -3.35
CA ALA A 448 -6.16 -18.82 -2.83
C ALA A 448 -5.82 -17.38 -2.41
N SER A 449 -4.65 -17.16 -1.81
CA SER A 449 -4.18 -15.84 -1.39
C SER A 449 -3.33 -15.20 -2.50
N LYS A 450 -3.95 -14.43 -3.37
CA LYS A 450 -3.26 -13.68 -4.43
C LYS A 450 -3.79 -12.26 -4.57
N ALA A 451 -2.91 -11.33 -4.94
CA ALA A 451 -3.29 -10.01 -5.44
C ALA A 451 -3.98 -10.11 -6.80
N ALA A 452 -4.62 -9.03 -7.23
CA ALA A 452 -5.35 -8.93 -8.50
C ALA A 452 -4.40 -8.87 -9.72
N ILE A 453 -3.64 -9.94 -9.92
CA ILE A 453 -2.70 -10.16 -11.01
C ILE A 453 -2.94 -11.56 -11.57
N ILE A 454 -3.23 -11.65 -12.86
CA ILE A 454 -3.48 -12.92 -13.55
C ILE A 454 -2.52 -13.02 -14.72
N SER A 455 -1.61 -14.00 -14.65
CA SER A 455 -0.81 -14.43 -15.80
C SER A 455 -1.48 -15.63 -16.47
N PHE A 456 -1.57 -15.64 -17.79
CA PHE A 456 -2.14 -16.76 -18.53
C PHE A 456 -1.52 -16.93 -19.92
N THR A 457 -1.75 -18.11 -20.49
CA THR A 457 -1.54 -18.43 -21.91
C THR A 457 -2.84 -18.92 -22.51
N MET A 458 -2.98 -18.87 -23.84
CA MET A 458 -4.07 -19.50 -24.58
C MET A 458 -3.49 -20.39 -25.67
N ASN A 459 -4.04 -21.59 -25.86
CA ASN A 459 -3.59 -22.52 -26.89
C ASN A 459 -3.71 -21.95 -28.31
N GLU A 460 -4.70 -21.08 -28.52
CA GLU A 460 -5.02 -20.52 -29.83
C GLU A 460 -3.97 -19.53 -30.34
N ALA A 461 -3.24 -18.82 -29.47
CA ALA A 461 -2.35 -17.75 -29.90
C ALA A 461 -1.16 -17.54 -28.97
N HIS A 462 -0.01 -17.15 -29.54
CA HIS A 462 1.15 -16.75 -28.76
C HIS A 462 0.83 -15.47 -27.95
N PRO A 463 1.34 -15.28 -26.72
CA PRO A 463 1.05 -14.11 -25.90
C PRO A 463 1.19 -12.76 -26.62
N SER A 464 2.20 -12.60 -27.47
CA SER A 464 2.40 -11.39 -28.27
C SER A 464 1.24 -11.11 -29.25
N ASP A 465 0.69 -12.14 -29.89
CA ASP A 465 -0.44 -12.01 -30.81
C ASP A 465 -1.72 -11.65 -30.05
N ILE A 466 -1.91 -12.25 -28.87
CA ILE A 466 -3.00 -11.89 -27.96
C ILE A 466 -2.94 -10.40 -27.63
N ALA A 467 -1.77 -9.91 -27.18
CA ALA A 467 -1.61 -8.49 -26.84
C ALA A 467 -1.84 -7.56 -28.04
N MET A 468 -1.46 -7.95 -29.26
CA MET A 468 -1.73 -7.15 -30.44
C MET A 468 -3.23 -6.99 -30.70
N VAL A 469 -4.02 -8.05 -30.55
CA VAL A 469 -5.48 -7.96 -30.68
C VAL A 469 -6.08 -7.10 -29.57
N LEU A 470 -5.63 -7.28 -28.33
CA LEU A 470 -6.11 -6.51 -27.17
C LEU A 470 -5.80 -5.01 -27.33
N ASP A 471 -4.60 -4.65 -27.77
CA ASP A 471 -4.20 -3.27 -28.07
C ASP A 471 -5.16 -2.62 -29.07
N GLN A 472 -5.45 -3.29 -30.19
CA GLN A 472 -6.39 -2.79 -31.20
C GLN A 472 -7.83 -2.64 -30.68
N MET A 473 -8.17 -3.34 -29.59
CA MET A 473 -9.46 -3.21 -28.89
C MET A 473 -9.44 -2.20 -27.74
N GLY A 474 -8.33 -1.47 -27.58
CA GLY A 474 -8.16 -0.45 -26.55
C GLY A 474 -7.86 -1.02 -25.16
N ILE A 475 -7.30 -2.23 -25.08
CA ILE A 475 -6.98 -2.93 -23.82
C ILE A 475 -5.47 -3.07 -23.68
N ALA A 476 -4.90 -2.38 -22.69
CA ALA A 476 -3.47 -2.41 -22.40
C ALA A 476 -3.15 -3.54 -21.41
N VAL A 477 -2.28 -4.46 -21.83
CA VAL A 477 -1.78 -5.59 -21.01
C VAL A 477 -0.28 -5.72 -21.16
N ARG A 478 0.35 -6.57 -20.33
CA ARG A 478 1.76 -6.94 -20.48
C ARG A 478 1.91 -8.31 -21.10
N THR A 479 2.95 -8.48 -21.90
CA THR A 479 3.39 -9.81 -22.37
C THR A 479 4.89 -9.99 -22.19
N GLY A 480 5.31 -11.25 -22.21
CA GLY A 480 6.71 -11.64 -22.08
C GLY A 480 6.97 -12.33 -20.74
N HIS A 481 8.17 -12.13 -20.22
CA HIS A 481 8.65 -12.79 -19.01
C HIS A 481 8.41 -11.97 -17.73
N HIS A 482 7.85 -10.75 -17.82
CA HIS A 482 7.57 -9.86 -16.68
C HIS A 482 8.76 -9.64 -15.74
N CYS A 483 9.98 -9.58 -16.29
CA CYS A 483 11.22 -9.53 -15.52
C CYS A 483 11.35 -10.67 -14.47
N CYS A 484 10.85 -11.87 -14.80
CA CYS A 484 10.86 -13.06 -13.95
C CYS A 484 11.14 -14.33 -14.80
N MET A 485 12.22 -14.29 -15.60
CA MET A 485 12.58 -15.38 -16.53
C MET A 485 12.78 -16.76 -15.86
N PRO A 486 13.39 -16.89 -14.66
CA PRO A 486 13.51 -18.18 -13.99
C PRO A 486 12.14 -18.84 -13.74
N LEU A 487 11.14 -18.04 -13.40
CA LEU A 487 9.77 -18.51 -13.19
C LEU A 487 9.11 -18.99 -14.49
N MET A 488 9.35 -18.31 -15.61
CA MET A 488 8.89 -18.76 -16.93
C MET A 488 9.50 -20.12 -17.30
N ALA A 489 10.80 -20.29 -17.04
CA ALA A 489 11.48 -21.57 -17.23
C ALA A 489 10.92 -22.67 -16.31
N LYS A 490 10.57 -22.34 -15.06
CA LYS A 490 9.93 -23.25 -14.11
C LYS A 490 8.59 -23.77 -14.63
N PHE A 491 7.76 -22.87 -15.17
CA PHE A 491 6.48 -23.22 -15.79
C PHE A 491 6.59 -23.74 -17.23
N LYS A 492 7.81 -23.79 -17.79
CA LYS A 492 8.10 -24.26 -19.15
C LYS A 492 7.31 -23.49 -20.22
N VAL A 493 7.21 -22.18 -20.04
CA VAL A 493 6.62 -21.26 -21.02
C VAL A 493 7.62 -20.18 -21.40
N ASP A 494 7.57 -19.71 -22.64
CA ASP A 494 8.46 -18.63 -23.10
C ASP A 494 7.96 -17.25 -22.62
N ALA A 495 6.64 -17.10 -22.50
CA ALA A 495 5.97 -15.87 -22.11
C ALA A 495 4.55 -16.14 -21.60
N THR A 496 4.00 -15.18 -20.87
CA THR A 496 2.56 -15.13 -20.54
C THR A 496 1.97 -13.77 -20.92
N VAL A 497 0.66 -13.71 -21.11
CA VAL A 497 -0.10 -12.46 -21.00
C VAL A 497 -0.33 -12.22 -19.52
N ARG A 498 -0.17 -10.98 -19.06
CA ARG A 498 -0.48 -10.58 -17.69
C ARG A 498 -1.47 -9.42 -17.69
N VAL A 499 -2.58 -9.64 -17.01
CA VAL A 499 -3.52 -8.60 -16.60
C VAL A 499 -3.31 -8.31 -15.12
N SER A 500 -3.21 -7.04 -14.76
CA SER A 500 -2.99 -6.59 -13.39
C SER A 500 -3.87 -5.39 -13.13
N PHE A 501 -4.75 -5.53 -12.15
CA PHE A 501 -5.77 -4.56 -11.81
C PHE A 501 -5.22 -3.52 -10.84
N GLY A 502 -5.86 -2.36 -10.81
CA GLY A 502 -5.69 -1.33 -9.78
C GLY A 502 -7.04 -0.70 -9.43
N LEU A 503 -6.99 0.30 -8.56
CA LEU A 503 -8.15 1.01 -8.00
C LEU A 503 -9.17 1.50 -9.03
N TYR A 504 -8.72 1.87 -10.23
CA TYR A 504 -9.55 2.46 -11.28
C TYR A 504 -10.22 1.43 -12.21
N ASN A 505 -9.96 0.14 -12.02
CA ASN A 505 -10.53 -0.90 -12.88
C ASN A 505 -11.94 -1.30 -12.45
N THR A 506 -12.73 -1.81 -13.39
CA THR A 506 -14.12 -2.20 -13.13
C THR A 506 -14.46 -3.57 -13.72
N LYS A 507 -15.68 -4.06 -13.48
CA LYS A 507 -16.16 -5.29 -14.12
C LYS A 507 -16.37 -5.13 -15.61
N GLU A 508 -16.74 -3.93 -16.07
CA GLU A 508 -16.86 -3.60 -17.48
C GLU A 508 -15.50 -3.69 -18.19
N ASP A 509 -14.40 -3.31 -17.51
CA ASP A 509 -13.04 -3.54 -18.03
C ASP A 509 -12.77 -5.04 -18.26
N ILE A 510 -13.24 -5.91 -17.35
CA ILE A 510 -13.12 -7.37 -17.44
C ILE A 510 -14.00 -7.94 -18.56
N GLU A 511 -15.23 -7.45 -18.71
CA GLU A 511 -16.13 -7.86 -19.79
C GLU A 511 -15.52 -7.54 -21.17
N ARG A 512 -14.92 -6.35 -21.32
CA ARG A 512 -14.19 -5.99 -22.54
C ARG A 512 -12.97 -6.87 -22.78
N LEU A 513 -12.25 -7.28 -21.73
CA LEU A 513 -11.18 -8.27 -21.83
C LEU A 513 -11.72 -9.60 -22.35
N VAL A 514 -12.82 -10.11 -21.79
CA VAL A 514 -13.46 -11.36 -22.22
C VAL A 514 -13.88 -11.29 -23.69
N GLU A 515 -14.52 -10.21 -24.12
CA GLU A 515 -14.88 -9.99 -25.53
C GLU A 515 -13.64 -10.01 -26.44
N ALA A 516 -12.55 -9.39 -26.02
CA ALA A 516 -11.30 -9.39 -26.79
C ALA A 516 -10.65 -10.77 -26.87
N LEU A 517 -10.68 -11.56 -25.79
CA LEU A 517 -10.17 -12.93 -25.80
C LEU A 517 -11.04 -13.88 -26.64
N GLN A 518 -12.36 -13.66 -26.67
CA GLN A 518 -13.24 -14.35 -27.64
C GLN A 518 -12.87 -13.99 -29.08
N LYS A 519 -12.52 -12.72 -29.33
CA LYS A 519 -12.05 -12.29 -30.65
C LYS A 519 -10.73 -12.96 -31.02
N VAL A 520 -9.76 -13.03 -30.11
CA VAL A 520 -8.51 -13.79 -30.29
C VAL A 520 -8.81 -15.23 -30.67
N LYS A 521 -9.64 -15.92 -29.86
CA LYS A 521 -10.04 -17.30 -30.15
C LYS A 521 -10.63 -17.44 -31.55
N SER A 522 -11.53 -16.53 -31.97
CA SER A 522 -12.12 -16.58 -33.31
C SER A 522 -11.14 -16.33 -34.47
N LEU A 523 -10.05 -15.58 -34.24
CA LEU A 523 -9.09 -15.21 -35.27
C LEU A 523 -8.01 -16.28 -35.49
N PHE A 524 -7.70 -17.05 -34.46
CA PHE A 524 -6.61 -18.03 -34.47
C PHE A 524 -7.05 -19.49 -34.25
N ALA A 525 -8.36 -19.75 -34.13
CA ALA A 525 -8.94 -21.11 -34.04
C ALA A 525 -8.88 -21.91 -35.35
#